data_AF-A0A421K323-F1
#
_entry.id   AF-A0A421K323-F1
#
_cell.length_a   1.000
_cell.length_b   1.000
_cell.length_c   1.000
_cell.angle_alpha   90.00
_cell.angle_beta   90.00
_cell.angle_gamma   90.00
#
_symmetry.space_group_name_H-M   'P 1'
#
loop_
_entity.id
_entity.type
_entity.pdbx_description
1 polymer ?
#
loop_
_entity_poly.entity_id
_entity_poly.type
_entity_poly.pdbx_seq_one_letter_code
_entity_poly.pdbx_strand_id
1 'polypeptide(L)'
;MNETQQIFSMFYAILFGTMLSNVISFRAFPWGVLGFIGVGLRREWVRLVIAVLMFNILPFIIFAFGYTLLGHVAEPDVLWIIYSAFLSLVVFAPYRAWHALQNYNSEWCYTKGEWSEIENERNIKNTVAGNLMASILYMLPLLILPFLLERLLGVPVNQSLSLG
;
A
#
# COMPACT_ATOMS: atom_id res chain seq x y z
N MET A 1 -5.80 -21.41 8.77
CA MET A 1 -5.52 -20.01 9.12
C MET A 1 -5.05 -20.00 10.57
N ASN A 2 -3.79 -19.66 10.82
CA ASN A 2 -3.24 -19.55 12.17
C ASN A 2 -3.63 -18.18 12.79
N GLU A 3 -3.44 -18.02 14.10
CA GLU A 3 -3.76 -16.77 14.82
C GLU A 3 -2.95 -15.57 14.28
N THR A 4 -1.68 -15.77 13.92
CA THR A 4 -0.81 -14.73 13.35
C THR A 4 -1.39 -14.15 12.05
N GLN A 5 -1.92 -15.00 11.16
CA GLN A 5 -2.62 -14.59 9.93
C GLN A 5 -3.91 -13.83 10.23
N GLN A 6 -4.66 -14.22 11.28
CA GLN A 6 -5.88 -13.51 11.68
C GLN A 6 -5.57 -12.10 12.16
N ILE A 7 -4.57 -11.97 13.04
CA ILE A 7 -4.11 -10.68 13.58
C ILE A 7 -3.62 -9.78 12.45
N PHE A 8 -2.75 -10.30 11.58
CA PHE A 8 -2.30 -9.58 10.39
C PHE A 8 -3.47 -9.10 9.53
N SER A 9 -4.44 -9.98 9.25
CA SER A 9 -5.61 -9.65 8.43
C SER A 9 -6.46 -8.55 9.05
N MET A 10 -6.66 -8.60 10.37
CA MET A 10 -7.43 -7.58 11.10
C MET A 10 -6.74 -6.21 11.02
N PHE A 11 -5.45 -6.15 11.36
CA PHE A 11 -4.70 -4.89 11.29
C PHE A 11 -4.61 -4.36 9.86
N TYR A 12 -4.33 -5.24 8.89
CA TYR A 12 -4.27 -4.87 7.49
C TYR A 12 -5.58 -4.27 7.02
N ALA A 13 -6.73 -4.89 7.34
CA ALA A 13 -8.04 -4.37 6.95
C ALA A 13 -8.33 -2.98 7.54
N ILE A 14 -8.02 -2.76 8.82
CA ILE A 14 -8.19 -1.46 9.49
C ILE A 14 -7.33 -0.39 8.83
N LEU A 15 -6.06 -0.69 8.60
CA LEU A 15 -5.13 0.25 7.98
C LEU A 15 -5.45 0.50 6.51
N PHE A 16 -5.91 -0.53 5.78
CA PHE A 16 -6.38 -0.41 4.40
C PHE A 16 -7.59 0.52 4.32
N GLY A 17 -8.59 0.34 5.18
CA GLY A 17 -9.74 1.25 5.26
C GLY A 17 -9.33 2.69 5.60
N THR A 18 -8.39 2.86 6.51
CA THR A 18 -7.82 4.17 6.88
C THR A 18 -7.11 4.83 5.69
N MET A 19 -6.32 4.05 4.95
CA MET A 19 -5.64 4.49 3.73
C MET A 19 -6.65 4.89 2.65
N LEU A 20 -7.67 4.08 2.38
CA LEU A 20 -8.72 4.40 1.41
C LEU A 20 -9.48 5.68 1.78
N SER A 21 -9.83 5.87 3.05
CA SER A 21 -10.46 7.10 3.54
C SER A 21 -9.60 8.33 3.24
N ASN A 22 -8.28 8.23 3.46
CA ASN A 22 -7.33 9.28 3.11
C ASN A 22 -7.18 9.51 1.61
N VAL A 23 -7.47 8.51 0.78
CA VAL A 23 -7.38 8.62 -0.69
C VAL A 23 -8.56 9.37 -1.29
N ILE A 24 -9.74 9.34 -0.64
CA ILE A 24 -10.94 10.04 -1.09
C ILE A 24 -10.69 11.55 -1.20
N SER A 25 -9.99 12.15 -0.25
CA SER A 25 -9.66 13.59 -0.29
C SER A 25 -8.75 13.97 -1.45
N PHE A 26 -8.01 13.02 -2.04
CA PHE A 26 -7.19 13.29 -3.22
C PHE A 26 -7.97 13.21 -4.52
N ARG A 27 -9.28 12.92 -4.48
CA ARG A 27 -10.10 12.67 -5.68
C ARG A 27 -9.45 11.64 -6.60
N ALA A 28 -8.73 10.67 -6.02
CA ALA A 28 -7.95 9.70 -6.79
C ALA A 28 -8.82 8.82 -7.69
N PHE A 29 -10.08 8.61 -7.28
CA PHE A 29 -11.09 7.98 -8.10
C PHE A 29 -12.05 9.06 -8.60
N PRO A 30 -12.11 9.35 -9.91
CA PRO A 30 -12.96 10.38 -10.47
C PRO A 30 -14.41 9.90 -10.66
N TRP A 31 -15.01 9.40 -9.59
CA TRP A 31 -16.39 8.94 -9.57
C TRP A 31 -17.31 10.12 -9.94
N GLY A 32 -17.86 10.11 -11.17
CA GLY A 32 -18.78 11.14 -11.66
C GLY A 32 -18.27 12.00 -12.83
N VAL A 33 -16.96 12.00 -13.13
CA VAL A 33 -16.41 12.81 -14.26
C VAL A 33 -16.34 12.02 -15.57
N LEU A 34 -16.28 10.69 -15.49
CA LEU A 34 -16.22 9.79 -16.67
C LEU A 34 -17.45 9.85 -17.59
N GLY A 35 -18.52 10.54 -17.20
CA GLY A 35 -19.73 10.73 -17.99
C GLY A 35 -19.77 11.99 -18.86
N PHE A 36 -18.89 12.98 -18.63
CA PHE A 36 -18.90 14.23 -19.39
C PHE A 36 -17.90 14.16 -20.55
N ILE A 37 -18.42 13.95 -21.76
CA ILE A 37 -17.64 13.86 -23.00
C ILE A 37 -17.05 15.25 -23.32
N GLY A 38 -15.80 15.46 -22.94
CA GLY A 38 -15.05 16.68 -23.25
C GLY A 38 -13.62 16.61 -22.69
N VAL A 39 -12.68 17.20 -23.44
CA VAL A 39 -11.25 17.40 -23.17
C VAL A 39 -10.86 17.16 -21.69
N GLY A 40 -10.30 15.97 -21.39
CA GLY A 40 -9.94 15.58 -20.02
C GLY A 40 -9.99 14.07 -19.77
N LEU A 41 -10.80 13.35 -20.55
CA LEU A 41 -11.00 11.88 -20.47
C LEU A 41 -9.71 11.07 -20.32
N ARG A 42 -8.65 11.40 -21.07
CA ARG A 42 -7.38 10.66 -20.99
C ARG A 42 -6.74 10.75 -19.60
N ARG A 43 -6.72 11.93 -18.97
CA ARG A 43 -6.13 12.10 -17.63
C ARG A 43 -6.97 11.43 -16.56
N GLU A 44 -8.28 11.55 -16.67
CA GLU A 44 -9.23 10.87 -15.78
C GLU A 44 -9.08 9.34 -15.83
N TRP A 45 -8.95 8.78 -17.03
CA TRP A 45 -8.66 7.36 -17.20
C TRP A 45 -7.30 6.96 -16.64
N VAL A 46 -6.25 7.73 -16.90
CA VAL A 46 -4.91 7.46 -16.33
C VAL A 46 -4.96 7.52 -14.80
N ARG A 47 -5.61 8.54 -14.23
CA ARG A 47 -5.82 8.70 -12.78
C ARG A 47 -6.56 7.50 -12.21
N LEU A 48 -7.68 7.10 -12.80
CA LEU A 48 -8.45 5.94 -12.39
C LEU A 48 -7.62 4.65 -12.45
N VAL A 49 -6.95 4.39 -13.58
CA VAL A 49 -6.17 3.16 -13.77
C VAL A 49 -5.08 3.06 -12.72
N ILE A 50 -4.30 4.13 -12.52
CA ILE A 50 -3.23 4.08 -11.54
C ILE A 50 -3.79 4.03 -10.11
N ALA A 51 -4.91 4.71 -9.81
CA ALA A 51 -5.57 4.60 -8.51
C ALA A 51 -6.06 3.17 -8.23
N VAL A 52 -6.65 2.49 -9.22
CA VAL A 52 -7.05 1.08 -9.10
C VAL A 52 -5.83 0.19 -8.88
N LEU A 53 -4.75 0.40 -9.64
CA LEU A 53 -3.51 -0.36 -9.47
C LEU A 53 -2.88 -0.14 -8.08
N MET A 54 -2.77 1.11 -7.63
CA MET A 54 -2.05 1.47 -6.40
C MET A 54 -2.88 1.27 -5.12
N PHE A 55 -4.20 1.43 -5.17
CA PHE A 55 -5.04 1.39 -3.98
C PHE A 55 -5.93 0.15 -3.88
N ASN A 56 -5.97 -0.69 -4.92
CA ASN A 56 -6.69 -1.95 -4.87
C ASN A 56 -5.72 -3.10 -5.18
N ILE A 57 -5.27 -3.21 -6.42
CA ILE A 57 -4.54 -4.40 -6.91
C ILE A 57 -3.24 -4.61 -6.13
N LEU A 58 -2.38 -3.60 -6.03
CA LEU A 58 -1.07 -3.74 -5.39
C LEU A 58 -1.17 -4.03 -3.88
N PRO A 59 -2.03 -3.33 -3.09
CA PRO A 59 -2.32 -3.73 -1.72
C PRO A 59 -2.75 -5.19 -1.59
N PHE A 60 -3.67 -5.69 -2.43
CA PHE A 60 -4.10 -7.09 -2.37
C PHE A 60 -2.96 -8.07 -2.67
N ILE A 61 -2.09 -7.77 -3.63
CA ILE A 61 -0.90 -8.59 -3.92
C ILE A 61 0.03 -8.64 -2.70
N ILE A 62 0.31 -7.48 -2.11
CA ILE A 62 1.15 -7.36 -0.91
C ILE A 62 0.53 -8.12 0.27
N PHE A 63 -0.79 -8.00 0.46
CA PHE A 63 -1.54 -8.73 1.47
C PHE A 63 -1.40 -10.23 1.28
N ALA A 64 -1.65 -10.74 0.07
CA ALA A 64 -1.55 -12.16 -0.24
C ALA A 64 -0.12 -12.69 0.04
N PHE A 65 0.91 -11.92 -0.32
CA PHE A 65 2.29 -12.29 -0.05
C PHE A 65 2.63 -12.31 1.44
N GLY A 66 2.24 -11.27 2.20
CA GLY A 66 2.42 -11.27 3.66
C GLY A 66 1.65 -12.39 4.36
N TYR A 67 0.41 -12.64 3.93
CA TYR A 67 -0.46 -13.66 4.49
C TYR A 67 0.09 -15.08 4.26
N THR A 68 0.57 -15.37 3.06
CA THR A 68 1.17 -16.68 2.73
C THR A 68 2.44 -16.93 3.53
N LEU A 69 3.32 -15.93 3.65
CA LEU A 69 4.54 -16.04 4.46
C LEU A 69 4.22 -16.31 5.94
N LEU A 70 3.26 -15.59 6.54
CA LEU A 70 2.86 -15.80 7.93
C LEU A 70 2.18 -17.15 8.20
N GLY A 71 1.67 -17.82 7.17
CA GLY A 71 1.07 -19.16 7.30
C GLY A 71 2.05 -20.24 7.78
N HIS A 72 3.35 -19.96 7.70
CA HIS A 72 4.43 -20.86 8.13
C HIS A 72 4.79 -20.71 9.62
N VAL A 73 4.20 -19.73 10.33
CA VAL A 73 4.43 -19.53 11.76
C VAL A 73 3.50 -20.47 12.55
N ALA A 74 4.07 -21.44 13.26
CA ALA A 74 3.29 -22.50 13.92
C ALA A 74 2.54 -22.00 15.18
N GLU A 75 3.20 -21.19 16.02
CA GLU A 75 2.64 -20.69 17.28
C GLU A 75 2.91 -19.19 17.44
N PRO A 76 1.88 -18.36 17.69
CA PRO A 76 2.08 -16.94 17.92
C PRO A 76 2.65 -16.70 19.32
N ASP A 77 3.79 -16.01 19.39
CA ASP A 77 4.23 -15.35 20.61
C ASP A 77 3.96 -13.84 20.53
N VAL A 78 4.19 -13.12 21.63
CA VAL A 78 3.99 -11.66 21.69
C VAL A 78 4.80 -10.93 20.63
N LEU A 79 6.00 -11.43 20.30
CA LEU A 79 6.87 -10.82 19.29
C LEU A 79 6.25 -10.94 17.90
N TRP A 80 5.68 -12.10 17.55
CA TRP A 80 4.97 -12.33 16.29
C TRP A 80 3.70 -11.50 16.17
N ILE A 81 2.98 -11.24 17.27
CA ILE A 81 1.82 -10.33 17.27
C ILE A 81 2.26 -8.91 16.94
N ILE A 82 3.28 -8.39 17.64
CA ILE A 82 3.84 -7.06 17.38
C ILE A 82 4.34 -6.98 15.94
N TYR A 83 5.08 -7.99 15.50
CA TYR A 83 5.60 -8.05 14.14
C TYR A 83 4.48 -8.07 13.10
N SER A 84 3.40 -8.81 13.31
CA SER A 84 2.24 -8.86 12.40
C SER A 84 1.56 -7.50 12.29
N ALA A 85 1.44 -6.76 13.41
CA ALA A 85 0.97 -5.39 13.39
C ALA A 85 1.91 -4.47 12.60
N PHE A 86 3.24 -4.56 12.80
CA PHE A 86 4.21 -3.80 12.02
C PHE A 86 4.20 -4.17 10.53
N LEU A 87 4.07 -5.46 10.21
CA LEU A 87 3.99 -5.96 8.84
C LEU A 87 2.78 -5.36 8.12
N SER A 88 1.65 -5.19 8.80
CA SER A 88 0.44 -4.62 8.21
C SER A 88 0.62 -3.18 7.71
N LEU A 89 1.62 -2.43 8.22
CA LEU A 89 1.94 -1.08 7.73
C LEU A 89 2.36 -1.06 6.25
N VAL A 90 2.75 -2.20 5.69
CA VAL A 90 3.10 -2.35 4.27
C VAL A 90 1.99 -1.88 3.32
N VAL A 91 0.73 -1.87 3.79
CA VAL A 91 -0.42 -1.32 3.04
C VAL A 91 -0.24 0.14 2.65
N PHE A 92 0.57 0.91 3.40
CA PHE A 92 0.86 2.31 3.08
C PHE A 92 1.97 2.49 2.04
N ALA A 93 2.72 1.44 1.67
CA ALA A 93 3.78 1.56 0.68
C ALA A 93 3.25 2.01 -0.70
N PRO A 94 2.23 1.35 -1.29
CA PRO A 94 1.63 1.82 -2.55
C PRO A 94 1.10 3.25 -2.47
N TYR A 95 0.50 3.62 -1.34
CA TYR A 95 0.01 4.98 -1.09
C TYR A 95 1.14 6.01 -1.13
N ARG A 96 2.27 5.73 -0.47
CA ARG A 96 3.44 6.61 -0.50
C ARG A 96 4.11 6.65 -1.87
N ALA A 97 4.18 5.53 -2.59
CA ALA A 97 4.67 5.50 -3.96
C ALA A 97 3.80 6.36 -4.89
N TRP A 98 2.48 6.25 -4.79
CA TRP A 98 1.55 7.12 -5.51
C TRP A 98 1.81 8.60 -5.21
N HIS A 99 1.96 8.98 -3.94
CA HIS A 99 2.31 10.35 -3.58
C HIS A 99 3.62 10.81 -4.22
N ALA A 100 4.66 9.99 -4.21
CA ALA A 100 5.92 10.32 -4.85
C ALA A 100 5.75 10.56 -6.35
N LEU A 101 4.98 9.72 -7.04
CA LEU A 101 4.66 9.87 -8.47
C LEU A 101 3.91 11.18 -8.74
N GLN A 102 2.89 11.50 -7.94
CA GLN A 102 2.11 12.73 -8.12
C GLN A 102 2.91 14.00 -7.86
N ASN A 103 3.80 13.99 -6.86
CA ASN A 103 4.69 15.14 -6.61
C ASN A 103 5.77 15.29 -7.68
N TYR A 104 6.17 14.19 -8.35
CA TYR A 104 7.15 14.23 -9.43
C TYR A 104 6.56 14.83 -10.71
N ASN A 105 5.33 14.42 -11.06
CA ASN A 105 4.62 14.98 -12.21
C ASN A 105 3.10 14.96 -11.99
N SER A 106 2.57 16.04 -11.39
CA SER A 106 1.14 16.15 -11.09
C SER A 106 0.28 16.30 -12.34
N GLU A 107 0.84 16.82 -13.44
CA GLU A 107 0.12 17.06 -14.69
C GLU A 107 -0.36 15.76 -15.39
N TRP A 108 0.18 14.60 -14.98
CA TRP A 108 -0.22 13.30 -15.51
C TRP A 108 -1.65 12.91 -15.11
N CYS A 109 -2.01 13.17 -13.86
CA CYS A 109 -3.29 12.74 -13.30
C CYS A 109 -4.21 13.90 -12.90
N TYR A 110 -3.64 15.09 -12.71
CA TYR A 110 -4.36 16.27 -12.25
C TYR A 110 -4.04 17.46 -13.17
N THR A 111 -4.96 18.41 -13.25
CA THR A 111 -4.63 19.76 -13.71
C THR A 111 -3.87 20.51 -12.61
N LYS A 112 -3.12 21.55 -12.99
CA LYS A 112 -2.42 22.41 -12.00
C LYS A 112 -3.37 22.98 -10.95
N GLY A 113 -4.59 23.33 -11.36
CA GLY A 113 -5.64 23.86 -10.47
C GLY A 113 -6.10 22.83 -9.45
N GLU A 114 -6.48 21.62 -9.90
CA GLU A 114 -6.90 20.53 -9.01
C GLU A 114 -5.80 20.14 -8.02
N TRP A 115 -4.55 20.03 -8.49
CA TRP A 115 -3.44 19.67 -7.61
C TRP A 115 -3.17 20.74 -6.55
N SER A 116 -3.22 22.02 -6.93
CA SER A 116 -3.03 23.12 -5.98
C SER A 116 -4.15 23.18 -4.93
N GLU A 117 -5.41 22.93 -5.32
CA GLU A 117 -6.54 22.80 -4.40
C GLU A 117 -6.28 21.70 -3.36
N ILE A 118 -5.88 20.51 -3.83
CA ILE A 118 -5.53 19.37 -3.00
C ILE A 118 -4.37 19.67 -2.03
N GLU A 119 -3.30 20.30 -2.51
CA GLU A 119 -2.14 20.66 -1.66
C GLU A 119 -2.54 21.65 -0.57
N ASN A 120 -3.35 22.66 -0.92
CA ASN A 120 -3.81 23.68 0.01
C ASN A 120 -4.75 23.11 1.08
N GLU A 121 -5.68 22.23 0.71
CA GLU A 121 -6.61 21.59 1.65
C GLU A 121 -5.88 20.72 2.68
N ARG A 122 -4.79 20.08 2.26
CA ARG A 122 -4.09 19.08 3.08
C ARG A 122 -2.93 19.68 3.88
N ASN A 123 -2.44 20.85 3.50
CA ASN A 123 -1.27 21.51 4.09
C ASN A 123 -0.04 20.57 4.20
N ILE A 124 0.10 19.63 3.25
CA ILE A 124 1.17 18.63 3.29
C ILE A 124 2.36 19.14 2.49
N LYS A 125 3.47 19.42 3.18
CA LYS A 125 4.78 19.60 2.53
C LYS A 125 5.32 18.22 2.11
N ASN A 126 4.88 17.75 0.95
CA ASN A 126 5.30 16.48 0.42
C ASN A 126 6.55 16.64 -0.45
N THR A 127 7.65 15.97 -0.09
CA THR A 127 8.79 15.81 -0.99
C THR A 127 8.70 14.46 -1.71
N VAL A 128 9.13 14.41 -2.97
CA VAL A 128 9.23 13.15 -3.73
C VAL A 128 10.11 12.14 -2.98
N ALA A 129 11.29 12.60 -2.53
CA ALA A 129 12.25 11.77 -1.81
C ALA A 129 11.70 11.23 -0.48
N GLY A 130 10.99 12.05 0.30
CA GLY A 130 10.41 11.63 1.57
C GLY A 130 9.32 10.57 1.38
N ASN A 131 8.46 10.73 0.38
CA ASN A 131 7.43 9.74 0.06
C ASN A 131 8.02 8.44 -0.50
N LEU A 132 9.05 8.52 -1.34
CA LEU A 132 9.74 7.33 -1.84
C LEU A 132 10.43 6.56 -0.70
N MET A 133 11.14 7.28 0.19
CA MET A 133 11.79 6.68 1.36
C MET A 133 10.75 6.02 2.28
N ALA A 134 9.63 6.70 2.56
CA ALA A 134 8.55 6.12 3.35
C ALA A 134 7.97 4.85 2.71
N SER A 135 7.79 4.83 1.39
CA SER A 135 7.34 3.64 0.67
C SER A 135 8.30 2.46 0.87
N ILE A 136 9.61 2.70 0.76
CA ILE A 136 10.64 1.67 0.96
C ILE A 136 10.62 1.18 2.41
N LEU A 137 10.57 2.09 3.38
CA LEU A 137 10.53 1.76 4.80
C LEU A 137 9.30 0.93 5.17
N TYR A 138 8.13 1.19 4.57
CA TYR A 138 6.94 0.38 4.81
C TYR A 138 7.02 -1.03 4.19
N MET A 139 7.84 -1.23 3.14
CA MET A 139 8.10 -2.56 2.57
C MET A 139 9.13 -3.37 3.37
N LEU A 140 9.94 -2.71 4.18
CA LEU A 140 11.06 -3.33 4.90
C LEU A 140 10.64 -4.50 5.82
N PRO A 141 9.55 -4.42 6.61
CA PRO A 141 9.07 -5.57 7.38
C PRO A 141 8.83 -6.79 6.48
N LEU A 142 8.14 -6.62 5.35
CA LEU A 142 7.84 -7.72 4.42
C LEU A 142 9.10 -8.34 3.81
N LEU A 143 10.11 -7.53 3.50
CA LEU A 143 11.40 -8.00 2.96
C LEU A 143 12.24 -8.75 4.00
N ILE A 144 12.13 -8.39 5.28
CA ILE A 144 12.86 -9.03 6.37
C ILE A 144 12.19 -10.35 6.81
N LEU A 145 10.88 -10.50 6.56
CA LEU A 145 10.09 -11.64 7.02
C LEU A 145 10.68 -13.02 6.63
N PRO A 146 11.09 -13.27 5.37
CA PRO A 146 11.66 -14.57 4.99
C PRO A 146 12.94 -14.91 5.77
N PHE A 147 13.80 -13.93 6.01
CA PHE A 147 15.05 -14.12 6.76
C PHE A 147 14.81 -14.39 8.24
N LEU A 148 13.78 -13.76 8.82
CA LEU A 148 13.37 -14.06 10.20
C LEU A 148 12.79 -15.47 10.32
N LEU A 149 11.96 -15.89 9.36
CA LEU A 149 11.40 -17.25 9.33
C LEU A 149 12.52 -18.30 9.24
N GLU A 150 13.51 -18.09 8.37
CA GLU A 150 14.65 -19.00 8.24
C GLU A 150 15.49 -19.07 9.52
N ARG A 151 15.82 -17.90 10.10
CA ARG A 151 16.72 -17.83 11.25
C ARG A 151 16.07 -18.29 12.56
N LEU A 152 14.78 -18.02 12.76
CA LEU A 152 14.08 -18.31 14.02
C LEU A 152 13.38 -19.67 14.01
N LEU A 153 12.88 -20.11 12.86
CA LEU A 153 12.09 -21.35 12.75
C LEU A 153 12.84 -22.47 12.00
N GLY A 154 14.04 -22.19 11.47
CA GLY A 154 14.81 -23.17 10.70
C GLY A 154 14.16 -23.56 9.37
N VAL A 155 13.22 -22.77 8.87
CA VAL A 155 12.52 -23.03 7.60
C VAL A 155 13.36 -22.50 6.44
N PRO A 156 13.96 -23.36 5.59
CA PRO A 156 14.80 -22.89 4.50
C PRO A 156 13.99 -22.06 3.50
N VAL A 157 14.50 -20.88 3.11
CA VAL A 157 13.81 -19.91 2.22
C VAL A 157 13.38 -20.52 0.88
N ASN A 158 14.12 -21.52 0.39
CA ASN A 158 13.82 -22.18 -0.88
C ASN A 158 12.56 -23.07 -0.82
N GLN A 159 12.11 -23.50 0.37
CA GLN A 159 10.88 -24.27 0.52
C GLN A 159 9.63 -23.39 0.69
N SER A 160 9.76 -22.18 1.25
CA SER A 160 8.62 -21.26 1.43
C SER A 160 8.16 -20.59 0.12
N LEU A 161 9.04 -20.50 -0.89
CA LEU A 161 8.73 -19.94 -2.21
C LEU A 161 8.26 -20.98 -3.25
N SER A 162 8.39 -22.28 -2.97
CA SER A 162 8.05 -23.37 -3.90
C SER A 162 6.69 -24.05 -3.63
N LEU A 163 5.98 -23.61 -2.59
CA LEU A 163 4.67 -24.14 -2.16
C LEU A 163 3.50 -23.15 -2.35
N GLY A 164 3.76 -21.97 -2.91
CA GLY A 164 2.76 -20.92 -3.18
C GLY A 164 2.37 -20.82 -4.64
#